data_AF-A0A4Q3AAL4-F1
#
_entry.id   AF-A0A4Q3AAL4-F1
#
_cell.length_a   1.000
_cell.length_b   1.000
_cell.length_c   1.000
_cell.angle_alpha   90.00
_cell.angle_beta   90.00
_cell.angle_gamma   90.00
#
_symmetry.space_group_name_H-M   'P 1'
#
loop_
_entity.id
_entity.type
_entity.pdbx_description
1 polymer ?
#
loop_
_entity_poly.entity_id
_entity_poly.type
_entity_poly.pdbx_seq_one_letter_code
_entity_poly.pdbx_strand_id
1 'polypeptide(L)'
;ASQAGELGLGCGVDGAFPITIAVAFRHENDPVAALSANAMLGGDSAARGMLLGLLMGARHGVAAFPAEWPSGLRSIETIERLLPQ
;
A
#
# COMPACT_ATOMS: atom_id res chain seq x y z
N ALA A 1 4.42 9.33 28.69
CA ALA A 1 3.59 9.21 27.48
C ALA A 1 4.41 8.42 26.46
N SER A 2 3.97 7.22 26.11
CA SER A 2 4.74 6.20 25.39
C SER A 2 4.98 6.60 23.93
N GLN A 3 6.21 6.37 23.45
CA GLN A 3 6.74 6.68 22.11
C GLN A 3 6.03 5.99 20.93
N ALA A 4 4.86 5.38 21.14
CA ALA A 4 4.09 4.67 20.12
C ALA A 4 3.07 5.57 19.39
N GLY A 5 2.81 6.78 19.87
CA GLY A 5 1.83 7.71 19.28
C GLY A 5 2.37 8.64 18.18
N GLU A 6 3.69 8.77 18.05
CA GLU A 6 4.33 9.68 17.08
C GLU A 6 4.60 9.03 15.73
N LEU A 7 4.55 7.71 15.64
CA LEU A 7 4.74 6.98 14.40
C LEU A 7 3.39 6.85 13.69
N GLY A 8 3.09 7.81 12.80
CA GLY A 8 2.39 7.53 11.55
C GLY A 8 0.87 7.41 11.52
N LEU A 9 0.18 7.96 12.52
CA LEU A 9 -1.26 8.28 12.42
C LEU A 9 -1.55 9.74 12.07
N GLY A 10 -0.52 10.59 12.05
CA GLY A 10 -0.62 11.97 11.56
C GLY A 10 -0.61 12.03 10.03
N CYS A 11 -1.28 13.04 9.46
CA CYS A 11 -1.32 13.34 8.02
C CYS A 11 0.05 13.77 7.43
N GLY A 12 1.11 13.84 8.25
CA GLY A 12 2.45 14.23 7.85
C GLY A 12 3.25 13.07 7.25
N VAL A 13 4.02 13.37 6.21
CA VAL A 13 4.93 12.43 5.53
C VAL A 13 5.91 11.77 6.52
N ASP A 14 6.35 12.51 7.54
CA ASP A 14 7.29 12.05 8.57
C ASP A 14 6.78 10.83 9.35
N GLY A 15 5.46 10.69 9.50
CA GLY A 15 4.85 9.53 10.12
C GLY A 15 4.47 8.43 9.12
N ALA A 16 3.94 8.81 7.96
CA ALA A 16 3.40 7.86 6.99
C ALA A 16 4.50 7.04 6.29
N PHE A 17 5.66 7.65 5.99
CA PHE A 17 6.73 6.98 5.26
C PHE A 17 7.41 5.87 6.06
N PRO A 18 7.85 6.08 7.33
CA PRO A 18 8.44 5.01 8.13
C PRO A 18 7.51 3.81 8.31
N ILE A 19 6.21 4.04 8.53
CA ILE A 19 5.22 2.95 8.61
C ILE A 19 5.15 2.18 7.29
N THR A 20 5.09 2.87 6.16
CA THR A 20 4.99 2.24 4.84
C THR A 20 6.18 1.29 4.62
N ILE A 21 7.39 1.76 4.94
CA ILE A 21 8.61 0.95 4.84
C ILE A 21 8.60 -0.22 5.84
N ALA A 22 8.19 0.01 7.09
CA ALA A 22 8.10 -1.05 8.10
C ALA A 22 7.12 -2.16 7.69
N VAL A 23 5.96 -1.81 7.15
CA VAL A 23 4.99 -2.78 6.62
C VAL A 23 5.58 -3.52 5.41
N ALA A 24 6.26 -2.81 4.51
CA ALA A 24 6.88 -3.41 3.34
C ALA A 24 7.92 -4.48 3.71
N PHE A 25 8.80 -4.20 4.67
CA PHE A 25 9.79 -5.18 5.14
C PHE A 25 9.17 -6.32 5.94
N ARG A 26 8.16 -6.03 6.77
CA ARG A 26 7.49 -7.08 7.58
C ARG A 26 6.78 -8.11 6.71
N HIS A 27 6.23 -7.69 5.57
CA HIS A 27 5.45 -8.52 4.64
C HIS A 27 6.15 -8.65 3.28
N GLU A 28 7.48 -8.62 3.28
CA GLU A 28 8.32 -8.56 2.07
C GLU A 28 8.00 -9.62 1.02
N ASN A 29 7.62 -10.83 1.46
CA ASN A 29 7.31 -11.97 0.59
C ASN A 29 5.80 -12.27 0.49
N ASP A 30 4.95 -11.40 1.03
CA ASP A 30 3.50 -11.55 1.01
C ASP A 30 2.83 -10.21 0.69
N PRO A 31 2.74 -9.84 -0.61
CA PRO A 31 2.23 -8.54 -1.03
C PRO A 31 0.75 -8.34 -0.68
N VAL A 32 -0.02 -9.43 -0.58
CA VAL A 32 -1.43 -9.39 -0.17
C VAL A 32 -1.53 -9.03 1.32
N ALA A 33 -0.78 -9.74 2.18
CA ALA A 33 -0.75 -9.42 3.60
C ALA A 33 -0.23 -8.01 3.87
N ALA A 34 0.74 -7.52 3.08
CA ALA A 34 1.25 -6.15 3.20
C ALA A 34 0.14 -5.11 3.02
N LEU A 35 -0.62 -5.21 1.91
CA LEU A 35 -1.69 -4.26 1.59
C LEU A 35 -2.87 -4.40 2.54
N SER A 36 -3.24 -5.61 2.95
CA SER A 36 -4.27 -5.83 3.96
C SER A 36 -3.87 -5.23 5.31
N ALA A 37 -2.64 -5.45 5.78
CA ALA A 37 -2.14 -4.87 7.02
C ALA A 37 -2.16 -3.34 6.99
N ASN A 38 -1.71 -2.72 5.88
CA ASN A 38 -1.79 -1.27 5.71
C ASN A 38 -3.23 -0.73 5.78
N ALA A 39 -4.20 -1.42 5.16
CA ALA A 39 -5.60 -1.03 5.21
C ALA A 39 -6.14 -1.05 6.64
N MET A 40 -5.75 -2.04 7.45
CA MET A 40 -6.20 -2.21 8.83
C MET A 40 -5.55 -1.23 9.82
N LEU A 41 -4.41 -0.62 9.47
CA LEU A 41 -3.77 0.40 10.32
C LEU A 41 -4.58 1.71 10.42
N GLY A 42 -5.57 1.93 9.54
CA GLY A 42 -6.38 3.14 9.54
C GLY A 42 -5.58 4.42 9.21
N GLY A 43 -6.18 5.59 9.43
CA GLY A 43 -5.56 6.87 9.04
C GLY A 43 -5.48 7.02 7.51
N ASP A 44 -4.38 7.58 7.01
CA ASP A 44 -4.14 7.72 5.56
C ASP A 44 -3.62 6.42 4.92
N SER A 45 -4.45 5.37 4.97
CA SER A 45 -4.13 4.08 4.39
C SER A 45 -4.10 4.12 2.86
N ALA A 46 -4.78 5.08 2.23
CA ALA A 46 -4.80 5.25 0.78
C ALA A 46 -3.44 5.71 0.25
N ALA A 47 -2.84 6.77 0.81
CA ALA A 47 -1.54 7.25 0.37
C ALA A 47 -0.43 6.21 0.62
N ARG A 48 -0.41 5.61 1.81
CA ARG A 48 0.51 4.51 2.13
C ARG A 48 0.29 3.30 1.22
N GLY A 49 -0.97 2.97 0.92
CA GLY A 49 -1.36 1.88 0.04
C GLY A 49 -0.85 2.06 -1.39
N MET A 50 -0.86 3.28 -1.93
CA MET A 50 -0.26 3.58 -3.23
C MET A 50 1.25 3.30 -3.24
N LEU A 51 1.99 3.81 -2.26
CA LEU A 51 3.44 3.60 -2.16
C LEU A 51 3.79 2.12 -1.94
N LEU A 52 3.05 1.46 -1.05
CA LEU A 52 3.25 0.05 -0.74
C LEU A 52 2.92 -0.83 -1.94
N GLY A 53 1.82 -0.55 -2.65
CA GLY A 53 1.43 -1.25 -3.87
C GLY A 53 2.46 -1.10 -4.98
N LEU A 54 3.07 0.09 -5.13
CA LEU A 54 4.16 0.32 -6.07
C LEU A 54 5.38 -0.54 -5.73
N LEU A 55 5.82 -0.56 -4.46
CA LEU A 55 6.97 -1.36 -4.02
C LEU A 55 6.72 -2.87 -4.20
N MET A 56 5.55 -3.34 -3.74
CA MET A 56 5.17 -4.75 -3.81
C MET A 56 4.98 -5.22 -5.25
N GLY A 57 4.33 -4.42 -6.09
CA GLY A 57 4.13 -4.73 -7.50
C GLY A 57 5.44 -4.72 -8.29
N ALA A 58 6.37 -3.80 -8.00
CA ALA A 58 7.68 -3.78 -8.63
C ALA A 58 8.52 -5.03 -8.31
N ARG A 59 8.38 -5.57 -7.09
CA ARG A 59 9.11 -6.77 -6.66
C ARG A 59 8.49 -8.07 -7.16
N HIS A 60 7.17 -8.21 -7.04
CA HIS A 60 6.47 -9.48 -7.22
C HIS A 60 5.72 -9.58 -8.56
N GLY A 61 5.54 -8.47 -9.26
CA GLY A 61 4.68 -8.37 -10.44
C GLY A 61 3.19 -8.27 -10.09
N VAL A 62 2.39 -7.80 -11.06
CA VAL A 62 0.95 -7.56 -10.87
C VAL A 62 0.18 -8.87 -10.63
N ALA A 63 0.65 -10.00 -11.17
CA ALA A 63 0.03 -11.31 -10.98
C ALA A 63 0.12 -11.86 -9.54
N ALA A 64 0.91 -11.22 -8.67
CA ALA A 64 0.99 -11.58 -7.25
C ALA A 64 -0.22 -11.07 -6.43
N PHE A 65 -1.03 -10.18 -6.98
CA PHE A 65 -2.27 -9.71 -6.34
C PHE A 65 -3.49 -10.50 -6.86
N PRO A 66 -4.57 -10.60 -6.07
CA PRO A 66 -5.79 -11.25 -6.52
C PRO A 66 -6.35 -10.57 -7.78
N ALA A 67 -6.65 -11.36 -8.80
CA ALA A 67 -7.06 -10.88 -10.12
C ALA A 67 -8.38 -10.09 -10.09
N GLU A 68 -9.18 -10.28 -9.05
CA GLU A 68 -10.44 -9.60 -8.82
C GLU A 68 -10.28 -8.19 -8.23
N TRP A 69 -9.14 -7.84 -7.64
CA TRP A 69 -8.97 -6.52 -7.00
C TRP A 69 -9.15 -5.33 -7.95
N PRO A 70 -8.60 -5.35 -9.19
CA PRO A 70 -8.82 -4.27 -10.15
C PRO A 70 -10.31 -4.02 -10.46
N SER A 71 -11.15 -5.07 -10.40
CA SER A 71 -12.60 -4.92 -10.65
C SER A 71 -13.31 -4.06 -9.61
N GLY A 72 -12.74 -3.88 -8.41
CA GLY A 72 -13.25 -2.97 -7.39
C GLY A 72 -12.89 -1.50 -7.61
N LEU A 73 -12.02 -1.18 -8.57
CA LEU A 73 -11.58 0.19 -8.84
C LEU A 73 -12.58 0.92 -9.73
N ARG A 74 -13.12 2.04 -9.25
CA ARG A 74 -14.07 2.88 -10.01
C ARG A 74 -13.53 3.43 -11.32
N SER A 75 -12.21 3.53 -11.45
CA SER A 75 -11.54 4.14 -12.60
C SER A 75 -10.62 3.18 -13.34
N ILE A 76 -10.88 1.86 -13.24
CA ILE A 76 -10.03 0.82 -13.85
C ILE A 76 -9.81 1.05 -15.35
N GLU A 77 -10.88 1.34 -16.09
CA GLU A 77 -10.79 1.60 -17.54
C GLU A 77 -9.87 2.78 -17.88
N THR A 78 -9.87 3.81 -17.03
CA THR A 78 -8.98 4.97 -17.21
C THR A 78 -7.55 4.62 -16.88
N ILE A 79 -7.30 3.83 -15.83
CA ILE A 79 -5.96 3.38 -15.47
C ILE A 79 -5.38 2.53 -16.60
N GLU A 80 -6.12 1.54 -17.09
CA GLU A 80 -5.68 0.65 -18.17
C GLU A 80 -5.34 1.41 -19.45
N ARG A 81 -6.13 2.44 -19.80
CA ARG A 81 -5.85 3.31 -20.95
C ARG A 81 -4.54 4.10 -20.81
N LEU A 82 -4.11 4.40 -19.59
CA LEU A 82 -2.88 5.15 -19.31
C LEU A 82 -1.64 4.26 -19.20
N LEU A 83 -1.82 2.94 -19.07
CA LEU A 83 -0.69 2.02 -19.02
C LEU A 83 -0.07 1.82 -20.41
N PRO A 84 1.27 1.67 -20.49
CA PRO A 84 1.93 1.25 -21.71
C PRO A 84 1.33 -0.06 -22.22
N GLN A 85 1.13 -0.14 -23.54
CA GLN A 85 0.67 -1.36 -24.22
C GLN A 85 1.81 -2.38 -24.33
#